data_AF-A0A1F6AW18-F1
#
_entry.id   AF-A0A1F6AW18-F1
#
_cell.length_a   1.000
_cell.length_b   1.000
_cell.length_c   1.000
_cell.angle_alpha   90.00
_cell.angle_beta   90.00
_cell.angle_gamma   90.00
#
_symmetry.space_group_name_H-M   'P 1'
#
loop_
_entity.id
_entity.type
_entity.pdbx_description
1 polymer ?
#
loop_
_entity_poly.entity_id
_entity_poly.type
_entity_poly.pdbx_seq_one_letter_code
_entity_poly.pdbx_strand_id
1 'polypeptide(L)'
;MKRFLLAISVAVACGTFFGLMYMYTRVTLYSRSTPPQISPTPSTIHTVINPKQFFDITQDNRSFRIAWFTVQNPDTISLIPNFREQNTSRAALETSHCLDLVNGGFYTQEKKPTGLFVTHGETEEVFQPNTLLNGIFSITTQGQVSITSEPPKESLRIALQTGPVLFRNGYPQKLRLIEDEFARRSVVATTVTNAVLFFVLYDRENPYQGPLLSEVPFLLTQWQKQTTQEVRDAINLDGGSASAWYSEGFFLQELTAVGSFFCVLQ
;
A
#
# COMPACT_ATOMS: atom_id res chain seq x y z
N MET A 1 -22.79 83.81 -3.41
CA MET A 1 -23.19 82.76 -2.44
C MET A 1 -24.27 81.80 -2.94
N LYS A 2 -25.40 82.24 -3.53
CA LYS A 2 -26.49 81.33 -3.97
C LYS A 2 -26.08 80.22 -4.97
N ARG A 3 -25.16 80.49 -5.91
CA ARG A 3 -24.69 79.50 -6.90
C ARG A 3 -23.79 78.41 -6.30
N PHE A 4 -23.09 78.70 -5.20
CA PHE A 4 -22.20 77.75 -4.55
C PHE A 4 -22.98 76.75 -3.66
N LEU A 5 -24.03 77.23 -2.99
CA LEU A 5 -24.96 76.39 -2.23
C LEU A 5 -25.78 75.44 -3.14
N LEU A 6 -26.09 75.86 -4.37
CA LEU A 6 -26.77 75.01 -5.35
C LEU A 6 -25.86 73.88 -5.85
N ALA A 7 -24.56 74.14 -6.06
CA ALA A 7 -23.61 73.11 -6.50
C ALA A 7 -23.38 72.03 -5.43
N ILE A 8 -23.32 72.43 -4.15
CA ILE A 8 -23.14 71.49 -3.03
C ILE A 8 -24.40 70.61 -2.85
N SER A 9 -25.59 71.18 -2.97
CA SER A 9 -26.84 70.41 -2.85
C SER A 9 -27.02 69.39 -3.99
N VAL A 10 -26.60 69.71 -5.22
CA VAL A 10 -26.59 68.76 -6.34
C VAL A 10 -25.56 67.63 -6.13
N ALA A 11 -24.36 67.96 -5.63
CA ALA A 11 -23.34 66.96 -5.36
C ALA A 11 -23.74 65.96 -4.27
N VAL A 12 -24.39 66.44 -3.19
CA VAL A 12 -24.90 65.57 -2.11
C VAL A 12 -26.05 64.69 -2.60
N ALA A 13 -26.95 65.21 -3.42
CA ALA A 13 -28.05 64.43 -4.00
C ALA A 13 -27.58 63.34 -4.97
N CYS A 14 -26.54 63.61 -5.77
CA CYS A 14 -25.92 62.58 -6.62
C CYS A 14 -25.21 61.51 -5.78
N GLY A 15 -24.46 61.90 -4.75
CA GLY A 15 -23.76 60.96 -3.88
C GLY A 15 -24.71 59.98 -3.16
N THR A 16 -25.85 60.47 -2.66
CA THR A 16 -26.86 59.62 -2.01
C THR A 16 -27.58 58.71 -3.00
N PHE A 17 -27.86 59.17 -4.22
CA PHE A 17 -28.46 58.35 -5.27
C PHE A 17 -27.54 57.20 -5.70
N PHE A 18 -26.25 57.47 -5.93
CA PHE A 18 -25.28 56.42 -6.27
C PHE A 18 -25.04 55.45 -5.12
N GLY A 19 -25.01 55.93 -3.87
CA GLY A 19 -24.89 55.06 -2.69
C GLY A 19 -26.09 54.11 -2.51
N LEU A 20 -27.31 54.63 -2.69
CA LEU A 20 -28.53 53.83 -2.62
C LEU A 20 -28.62 52.82 -3.77
N MET A 21 -28.22 53.19 -4.99
CA MET A 21 -28.21 52.27 -6.14
C MET A 21 -27.17 51.14 -5.98
N TYR A 22 -26.02 51.45 -5.36
CA TYR A 22 -24.99 50.45 -5.05
C TYR A 22 -25.43 49.48 -3.94
N MET A 23 -26.14 49.96 -2.92
CA MET A 23 -26.77 49.11 -1.91
C MET A 23 -27.86 48.22 -2.52
N TYR A 24 -28.72 48.76 -3.39
CA TYR A 24 -29.82 48.01 -4.01
C TYR A 24 -29.30 46.90 -4.95
N THR A 25 -28.23 47.15 -5.69
CA THR A 25 -27.59 46.14 -6.54
C THR A 25 -26.91 45.03 -5.73
N ARG A 26 -26.31 45.34 -4.58
CA ARG A 26 -25.76 44.29 -3.69
C ARG A 26 -26.83 43.44 -3.03
N VAL A 27 -27.94 44.01 -2.60
CA VAL A 27 -29.05 43.26 -1.98
C VAL A 27 -29.73 42.33 -2.99
N THR A 28 -29.90 42.78 -4.24
CA THR A 28 -30.51 41.95 -5.30
C THR A 28 -29.58 40.86 -5.84
N LEU A 29 -28.26 41.05 -5.77
CA LEU A 29 -27.28 39.99 -6.12
C LEU A 29 -27.11 38.93 -5.02
N TYR A 30 -27.50 39.21 -3.77
CA TYR A 30 -27.39 38.26 -2.66
C TYR A 30 -28.59 37.32 -2.52
N SER A 31 -29.75 37.64 -3.12
CA SER A 31 -30.99 36.85 -2.96
C SER A 31 -31.31 35.90 -4.12
N ARG A 32 -30.32 35.52 -4.92
CA ARG A 32 -30.48 34.50 -5.98
C ARG A 32 -29.61 33.28 -5.70
N SER A 33 -29.71 32.71 -4.51
CA SER A 33 -29.33 31.32 -4.30
C SER A 33 -30.36 30.42 -5.00
N THR A 34 -30.02 29.97 -6.19
CA THR A 34 -30.66 28.77 -6.76
C THR A 34 -30.58 27.64 -5.73
N PRO A 35 -31.69 26.90 -5.46
CA PRO A 35 -31.62 25.68 -4.68
C PRO A 35 -30.50 24.81 -5.23
N PRO A 36 -29.68 24.16 -4.39
CA PRO A 36 -28.66 23.25 -4.88
C PRO A 36 -29.36 22.23 -5.79
N GLN A 37 -29.04 22.29 -7.08
CA GLN A 37 -29.40 21.26 -8.02
C GLN A 37 -28.75 19.99 -7.48
N ILE A 38 -29.57 19.07 -6.97
CA ILE A 38 -29.14 17.72 -6.60
C ILE A 38 -28.67 17.10 -7.91
N SER A 39 -27.39 17.28 -8.22
CA SER A 39 -26.70 16.53 -9.24
C SER A 39 -26.90 15.07 -8.85
N PRO A 40 -27.36 14.18 -9.74
CA PRO A 40 -27.35 12.77 -9.42
C PRO A 40 -25.91 12.43 -9.07
N THR A 41 -25.67 12.13 -7.80
CA THR A 41 -24.43 11.49 -7.36
C THR A 41 -24.18 10.38 -8.36
N PRO A 42 -23.01 10.30 -9.01
CA PRO A 42 -22.69 9.10 -9.75
C PRO A 42 -22.83 7.97 -8.74
N SER A 43 -23.86 7.13 -8.90
CA SER A 43 -23.84 5.81 -8.32
C SER A 43 -22.73 5.10 -9.06
N THR A 44 -21.49 5.35 -8.63
CA THR A 44 -20.42 4.41 -8.80
C THR A 44 -20.93 3.19 -8.07
N ILE A 45 -21.53 2.27 -8.81
CA ILE A 45 -21.51 0.87 -8.42
C ILE A 45 -20.02 0.62 -8.25
N HIS A 46 -19.52 0.78 -7.02
CA HIS A 46 -18.26 0.20 -6.62
C HIS A 46 -18.56 -1.28 -6.69
N THR A 47 -18.44 -1.85 -7.89
CA THR A 47 -18.23 -3.27 -8.04
C THR A 47 -17.08 -3.53 -7.09
N VAL A 48 -17.35 -4.21 -5.98
CA VAL A 48 -16.31 -4.65 -5.07
C VAL A 48 -15.49 -5.61 -5.93
N ILE A 49 -14.44 -5.09 -6.56
CA ILE A 49 -13.54 -5.88 -7.38
C ILE A 49 -12.88 -6.78 -6.36
N ASN A 50 -13.26 -8.06 -6.34
CA ASN A 50 -12.54 -9.03 -5.55
C ASN A 50 -11.21 -9.29 -6.26
N PRO A 51 -10.13 -9.60 -5.52
CA PRO A 51 -8.96 -10.23 -6.12
C PRO A 51 -9.39 -11.47 -6.90
N LYS A 52 -8.70 -11.79 -7.99
CA LYS A 52 -8.99 -13.00 -8.78
C LYS A 52 -8.69 -14.29 -8.02
N GLN A 53 -7.63 -14.28 -7.23
CA GLN A 53 -7.22 -15.38 -6.38
C GLN A 53 -7.38 -14.97 -4.93
N PHE A 54 -8.34 -15.61 -4.24
CA PHE A 54 -8.53 -15.42 -2.82
C PHE A 54 -9.09 -16.64 -2.11
N PHE A 55 -8.92 -16.63 -0.80
CA PHE A 55 -9.42 -17.65 0.11
C PHE A 55 -9.92 -16.94 1.37
N ASP A 56 -11.17 -17.19 1.73
CA ASP A 56 -11.80 -16.66 2.94
C ASP A 56 -11.74 -17.71 4.05
N ILE A 57 -11.37 -17.28 5.25
CA ILE A 57 -11.27 -18.13 6.42
C ILE A 57 -11.78 -17.39 7.65
N THR A 58 -12.59 -18.07 8.46
CA THR A 58 -13.08 -17.52 9.72
C THR A 58 -12.31 -18.13 10.89
N GLN A 59 -11.77 -17.28 11.75
CA GLN A 59 -11.06 -17.64 12.98
C GLN A 59 -11.50 -16.69 14.09
N ASP A 60 -11.86 -17.24 15.25
CA ASP A 60 -12.28 -16.46 16.43
C ASP A 60 -13.33 -15.37 16.15
N ASN A 61 -14.36 -15.74 15.37
CA ASN A 61 -15.44 -14.86 14.89
C ASN A 61 -15.01 -13.69 13.98
N ARG A 62 -13.77 -13.70 13.47
CA ARG A 62 -13.30 -12.74 12.46
C ARG A 62 -13.13 -13.47 11.13
N SER A 63 -13.55 -12.83 10.03
CA SER A 63 -13.40 -13.39 8.69
C SER A 63 -12.24 -12.70 7.98
N PHE A 64 -11.17 -13.46 7.74
CA PHE A 64 -10.00 -12.99 7.01
C PHE A 64 -10.08 -13.44 5.56
N ARG A 65 -9.59 -12.57 4.68
CA ARG A 65 -9.35 -12.87 3.27
C ARG A 65 -7.87 -12.88 3.00
N ILE A 66 -7.41 -13.95 2.37
CA ILE A 66 -6.07 -14.11 1.85
C ILE A 66 -6.17 -13.92 0.35
N ALA A 67 -5.51 -12.90 -0.20
CA ALA A 67 -5.33 -12.73 -1.64
C ALA A 67 -3.87 -12.98 -2.00
N TRP A 68 -3.60 -13.54 -3.17
CA TRP A 68 -2.24 -13.83 -3.61
C TRP A 68 -2.10 -13.74 -5.12
N PHE A 69 -0.84 -13.64 -5.58
CA PHE A 69 -0.46 -13.92 -6.95
C PHE A 69 0.84 -14.73 -6.95
N THR A 70 1.06 -15.48 -8.03
CA THR A 70 2.22 -16.34 -8.21
C THR A 70 3.07 -15.87 -9.37
N VAL A 71 4.36 -15.69 -9.12
CA VAL A 71 5.34 -15.34 -10.13
C VAL A 71 6.20 -16.56 -10.45
N GLN A 72 5.93 -17.17 -11.61
CA GLN A 72 6.64 -18.38 -12.07
C GLN A 72 8.04 -18.07 -12.58
N ASN A 73 8.25 -16.89 -13.16
CA ASN A 73 9.55 -16.41 -13.62
C ASN A 73 10.07 -15.31 -12.69
N PRO A 74 10.98 -15.60 -11.74
CA PRO A 74 11.48 -14.62 -10.78
C PRO A 74 12.17 -13.42 -11.43
N ASP A 75 12.65 -13.55 -12.68
CA ASP A 75 13.33 -12.48 -13.40
C ASP A 75 12.42 -11.29 -13.74
N THR A 76 11.10 -11.48 -13.74
CA THR A 76 10.15 -10.37 -13.94
C THR A 76 9.91 -9.54 -12.67
N ILE A 77 10.42 -9.99 -11.51
CA ILE A 77 10.27 -9.26 -10.25
C ILE A 77 11.31 -8.15 -10.18
N SER A 78 10.86 -6.92 -9.94
CA SER A 78 11.69 -5.78 -9.56
C SER A 78 11.40 -5.36 -8.11
N LEU A 79 12.45 -4.94 -7.39
CA LEU A 79 12.33 -4.32 -6.07
C LEU A 79 12.64 -2.83 -6.22
N ILE A 80 11.59 -2.01 -6.18
CA ILE A 80 11.67 -0.58 -6.44
C ILE A 80 11.85 0.15 -5.10
N PRO A 81 12.97 0.85 -4.88
CA PRO A 81 13.13 1.70 -3.71
C PRO A 81 12.17 2.89 -3.79
N ASN A 82 11.59 3.27 -2.67
CA ASN A 82 10.66 4.40 -2.56
C ASN A 82 10.94 5.25 -1.31
N PHE A 83 12.18 5.19 -0.80
CA PHE A 83 12.53 5.84 0.45
C PHE A 83 12.58 7.37 0.32
N ARG A 84 13.07 7.91 -0.80
CA ARG A 84 13.27 9.35 -0.97
C ARG A 84 11.99 10.05 -1.45
N GLU A 85 11.41 9.57 -2.53
CA GLU A 85 10.27 10.16 -3.22
C GLU A 85 8.96 9.87 -2.49
N GLN A 86 8.85 8.71 -1.83
CA GLN A 86 7.66 8.26 -1.10
C GLN A 86 6.38 8.31 -1.96
N ASN A 87 6.50 7.86 -3.21
CA ASN A 87 5.38 7.71 -4.12
C ASN A 87 4.31 6.80 -3.52
N THR A 88 3.04 7.08 -3.83
CA THR A 88 1.95 6.14 -3.53
C THR A 88 2.10 4.89 -4.39
N SER A 89 1.52 3.77 -3.96
CA SER A 89 1.48 2.53 -4.73
C SER A 89 0.79 2.71 -6.09
N ARG A 90 -0.18 3.62 -6.19
CA ARG A 90 -0.83 3.98 -7.47
C ARG A 90 0.15 4.69 -8.41
N ALA A 91 0.89 5.67 -7.91
CA ALA A 91 1.89 6.36 -8.72
C ALA A 91 3.03 5.42 -9.14
N ALA A 92 3.47 4.52 -8.25
CA ALA A 92 4.46 3.50 -8.55
C ALA A 92 3.96 2.51 -9.63
N LEU A 93 2.70 2.07 -9.52
CA LEU A 93 2.06 1.21 -10.51
C LEU A 93 2.00 1.86 -11.89
N GLU A 94 1.59 3.13 -11.95
CA GLU A 94 1.46 3.88 -13.21
C GLU A 94 2.82 4.16 -13.86
N THR A 95 3.85 4.48 -13.07
CA THR A 95 5.17 4.84 -13.57
C THR A 95 6.00 3.62 -14.00
N SER A 96 5.89 2.52 -13.26
CA SER A 96 6.69 1.31 -13.48
C SER A 96 5.97 0.24 -14.31
N HIS A 97 4.73 0.49 -14.72
CA HIS A 97 3.91 -0.41 -15.52
C HIS A 97 3.80 -1.84 -14.95
N CYS A 98 3.68 -1.95 -13.63
CA CYS A 98 3.57 -3.26 -12.96
C CYS A 98 2.28 -3.99 -13.35
N LEU A 99 2.37 -5.29 -13.60
CA LEU A 99 1.23 -6.19 -13.69
C LEU A 99 0.62 -6.44 -12.31
N ASP A 100 1.48 -6.70 -11.33
CA ASP A 100 1.15 -6.89 -9.93
C ASP A 100 2.12 -6.10 -9.06
N LEU A 101 1.64 -5.62 -7.91
CA LEU A 101 2.43 -4.83 -6.98
C LEU A 101 2.08 -5.16 -5.53
N VAL A 102 3.10 -5.24 -4.68
CA VAL A 102 2.95 -5.33 -3.22
C VAL A 102 4.02 -4.49 -2.55
N ASN A 103 3.75 -3.95 -1.38
CA ASN A 103 4.77 -3.27 -0.60
C ASN A 103 5.94 -4.21 -0.24
N GLY A 104 7.12 -3.63 -0.04
CA GLY A 104 8.33 -4.32 0.40
C GLY A 104 8.49 -4.29 1.91
N GLY A 105 9.75 -4.19 2.36
CA GLY A 105 10.12 -4.27 3.77
C GLY A 105 10.12 -2.93 4.51
N PHE A 106 10.46 -3.01 5.78
CA PHE A 106 10.51 -1.87 6.71
C PHE A 106 11.61 -0.86 6.35
N TYR A 107 11.44 0.35 6.84
CA TYR A 107 12.41 1.43 6.67
C TYR A 107 12.49 2.30 7.93
N THR A 108 13.61 3.02 8.08
CA THR A 108 13.88 3.87 9.24
C THR A 108 13.24 5.25 9.08
N GLN A 109 13.17 6.03 10.18
CA GLN A 109 12.65 7.40 10.15
C GLN A 109 13.48 8.32 9.24
N GLU A 110 14.77 8.01 9.06
CA GLU A 110 15.69 8.68 8.15
C GLU A 110 15.50 8.27 6.68
N LYS A 111 14.43 7.52 6.38
CA LYS A 111 14.08 7.06 5.03
C LYS A 111 15.20 6.21 4.42
N LYS A 112 15.58 5.16 5.13
CA LYS A 112 16.55 4.15 4.67
C LYS A 112 16.01 2.74 4.91
N PRO A 113 16.44 1.72 4.14
CA PRO A 113 16.14 0.33 4.49
C PRO A 113 16.61 0.00 5.92
N THR A 114 15.87 -0.83 6.63
CA THR A 114 16.26 -1.23 8.00
C THR A 114 17.39 -2.28 8.03
N GLY A 115 17.74 -2.85 6.88
CA GLY A 115 18.77 -3.87 6.73
C GLY A 115 19.11 -4.12 5.27
N LEU A 116 19.66 -5.29 4.95
CA LEU A 116 20.12 -5.62 3.59
C LEU A 116 19.07 -5.25 2.53
N PHE A 117 19.44 -4.37 1.62
CA PHE A 117 18.60 -3.98 0.50
C PHE A 117 19.45 -3.95 -0.76
N VAL A 118 19.15 -4.88 -1.67
CA VAL A 118 19.80 -4.99 -2.97
C VAL A 118 18.72 -4.86 -4.04
N THR A 119 18.94 -3.96 -4.98
CA THR A 119 18.07 -3.77 -6.15
C THR A 119 18.92 -3.64 -7.40
N HIS A 120 18.50 -4.28 -8.49
CA HIS A 120 19.24 -4.32 -9.76
C HIS A 120 20.71 -4.76 -9.62
N GLY A 121 21.02 -5.58 -8.60
CA GLY A 121 22.38 -6.02 -8.30
C GLY A 121 23.24 -5.02 -7.52
N GLU A 122 22.71 -3.86 -7.16
CA GLU A 122 23.39 -2.84 -6.37
C GLU A 122 22.90 -2.88 -4.93
N THR A 123 23.86 -2.89 -3.98
CA THR A 123 23.58 -2.84 -2.55
C THR A 123 23.36 -1.40 -2.12
N GLU A 124 22.14 -1.05 -1.72
CA GLU A 124 21.81 0.25 -1.15
C GLU A 124 22.00 0.30 0.37
N GLU A 125 21.80 -0.83 1.05
CA GLU A 125 22.02 -0.97 2.48
C GLU A 125 22.55 -2.38 2.79
N VAL A 126 23.45 -2.46 3.78
CA VAL A 126 24.09 -3.72 4.17
C VAL A 126 23.25 -4.46 5.21
N PHE A 127 23.51 -5.76 5.35
CA PHE A 127 22.87 -6.59 6.37
C PHE A 127 23.08 -6.04 7.78
N GLN A 128 22.00 -6.03 8.55
CA GLN A 128 22.00 -5.59 9.95
C GLN A 128 21.46 -6.71 10.84
N PRO A 129 22.27 -7.33 11.72
CA PRO A 129 21.78 -8.37 12.61
C PRO A 129 20.58 -7.91 13.44
N ASN A 130 19.45 -8.61 13.34
CA ASN A 130 18.22 -8.23 14.02
C ASN A 130 17.39 -9.48 14.36
N THR A 131 16.81 -9.51 15.56
CA THR A 131 16.02 -10.66 16.03
C THR A 131 14.63 -10.73 15.41
N LEU A 132 14.06 -9.58 15.02
CA LEU A 132 12.75 -9.47 14.38
C LEU A 132 12.87 -9.55 12.85
N LEU A 133 13.80 -8.79 12.27
CA LEU A 133 14.12 -8.81 10.83
C LEU A 133 15.11 -9.94 10.52
N ASN A 134 14.69 -11.16 10.84
CA ASN A 134 15.54 -12.34 10.95
C ASN A 134 15.64 -13.16 9.66
N GLY A 135 15.23 -12.61 8.52
CA GLY A 135 15.40 -13.27 7.24
C GLY A 135 15.59 -12.31 6.08
N ILE A 136 16.06 -12.87 4.98
CA ILE A 136 16.40 -12.17 3.75
C ILE A 136 15.71 -12.92 2.63
N PHE A 137 14.71 -12.29 2.01
CA PHE A 137 14.22 -12.74 0.71
C PHE A 137 15.23 -12.30 -0.35
N SER A 138 15.65 -13.21 -1.23
CA SER A 138 16.63 -12.91 -2.26
C SER A 138 16.35 -13.63 -3.58
N ILE A 139 16.80 -12.98 -4.66
CA ILE A 139 16.88 -13.56 -5.99
C ILE A 139 18.31 -13.33 -6.49
N THR A 140 19.03 -14.40 -6.82
CA THR A 140 20.39 -14.31 -7.35
C THR A 140 20.40 -13.81 -8.80
N THR A 141 21.56 -13.44 -9.32
CA THR A 141 21.70 -13.10 -10.75
C THR A 141 21.45 -14.28 -11.69
N GLN A 142 21.44 -15.51 -11.17
CA GLN A 142 21.05 -16.73 -11.90
C GLN A 142 19.56 -17.08 -11.72
N GLY A 143 18.76 -16.22 -11.08
CA GLY A 143 17.32 -16.44 -10.89
C GLY A 143 16.97 -17.41 -9.75
N GLN A 144 17.92 -17.78 -8.89
CA GLN A 144 17.64 -18.64 -7.74
C GLN A 144 16.96 -17.82 -6.63
N VAL A 145 15.80 -18.31 -6.17
CA VAL A 145 15.02 -17.67 -5.10
C VAL A 145 15.29 -18.38 -3.77
N SER A 146 15.49 -17.60 -2.71
CA SER A 146 15.62 -18.14 -1.35
C SER A 146 15.19 -17.17 -0.27
N ILE A 147 14.83 -17.73 0.90
CA ILE A 147 14.72 -16.98 2.15
C ILE A 147 15.74 -17.56 3.13
N THR A 148 16.77 -16.77 3.46
CA THR A 148 17.86 -17.19 4.35
C THR A 148 17.91 -16.32 5.60
N SER A 149 18.63 -16.74 6.64
CA SER A 149 18.89 -15.91 7.84
C SER A 149 20.14 -15.04 7.72
N GLU A 150 21.03 -15.39 6.79
CA GLU A 150 22.29 -14.68 6.53
C GLU A 150 22.37 -14.32 5.05
N PRO A 151 23.10 -13.26 4.67
CA PRO A 151 23.27 -12.87 3.28
C PRO A 151 23.83 -14.04 2.45
N PRO A 152 23.20 -14.40 1.31
CA PRO A 152 23.76 -15.37 0.38
C PRO A 152 25.15 -14.95 -0.09
N LYS A 153 26.00 -15.93 -0.43
CA LYS A 153 27.36 -15.68 -0.92
C LYS A 153 27.38 -15.40 -2.43
N GLU A 154 26.34 -15.85 -3.11
CA GLU A 154 26.09 -15.66 -4.52
C GLU A 154 25.83 -14.19 -4.85
N SER A 155 26.06 -13.80 -6.10
CA SER A 155 25.68 -12.48 -6.58
C SER A 155 24.16 -12.31 -6.54
N LEU A 156 23.70 -11.28 -5.84
CA LEU A 156 22.29 -10.98 -5.65
C LEU A 156 21.83 -9.99 -6.71
N ARG A 157 20.66 -10.23 -7.32
CA ARG A 157 19.95 -9.24 -8.14
C ARG A 157 18.97 -8.45 -7.28
N ILE A 158 18.28 -9.16 -6.38
CA ILE A 158 17.35 -8.60 -5.39
C ILE A 158 17.68 -9.21 -4.04
N ALA A 159 17.67 -8.39 -3.00
CA ALA A 159 17.66 -8.84 -1.62
C ALA A 159 16.90 -7.85 -0.75
N LEU A 160 16.08 -8.37 0.15
CA LEU A 160 15.34 -7.59 1.12
C LEU A 160 15.40 -8.30 2.48
N GLN A 161 16.08 -7.68 3.43
CA GLN A 161 16.01 -8.09 4.83
C GLN A 161 14.70 -7.60 5.44
N THR A 162 13.96 -8.54 6.00
CA THR A 162 12.65 -8.29 6.60
C THR A 162 12.34 -9.39 7.61
N GLY A 163 11.14 -9.40 8.18
CA GLY A 163 10.75 -10.45 9.10
C GLY A 163 9.48 -10.15 9.89
N PRO A 164 9.10 -11.09 10.77
CA PRO A 164 9.76 -12.37 11.02
C PRO A 164 9.54 -13.42 9.91
N VAL A 165 10.42 -14.43 9.87
CA VAL A 165 10.22 -15.65 9.06
C VAL A 165 9.03 -16.45 9.59
N LEU A 166 8.09 -16.74 8.69
CA LEU A 166 6.80 -17.37 8.96
C LEU A 166 6.79 -18.86 8.62
N PHE A 167 7.54 -19.27 7.60
CA PHE A 167 7.76 -20.66 7.20
C PHE A 167 9.24 -20.91 6.96
N ARG A 168 9.71 -22.11 7.30
CA ARG A 168 11.06 -22.56 6.98
C ARG A 168 11.04 -24.03 6.58
N ASN A 169 11.60 -24.35 5.42
CA ASN A 169 11.68 -25.71 4.88
C ASN A 169 10.34 -26.47 4.89
N GLY A 170 9.24 -25.78 4.58
CA GLY A 170 7.88 -26.32 4.53
C GLY A 170 7.13 -26.30 5.86
N TYR A 171 7.77 -25.87 6.95
CA TYR A 171 7.18 -25.90 8.29
C TYR A 171 6.79 -24.50 8.78
N PRO A 172 5.55 -24.30 9.26
CA PRO A 172 5.13 -23.04 9.86
C PRO A 172 5.93 -22.79 11.15
N GLN A 173 6.37 -21.54 11.33
CA GLN A 173 7.14 -21.12 12.49
C GLN A 173 6.20 -20.65 13.60
N LYS A 174 6.53 -21.00 14.85
CA LYS A 174 5.84 -20.45 16.01
C LYS A 174 6.47 -19.11 16.39
N LEU A 175 5.76 -18.02 16.15
CA LEU A 175 6.23 -16.69 16.50
C LEU A 175 6.07 -16.46 18.01
N ARG A 176 7.05 -15.77 18.59
CA ARG A 176 7.02 -15.28 19.97
C ARG A 176 7.15 -13.77 19.93
N LEU A 177 6.02 -13.10 19.82
CA LEU A 177 5.95 -11.65 19.73
C LEU A 177 5.65 -11.08 21.12
N ILE A 178 6.32 -9.98 21.46
CA ILE A 178 6.04 -9.25 22.71
C ILE A 178 4.72 -8.50 22.57
N GLU A 179 4.51 -7.90 21.39
CA GLU A 179 3.29 -7.21 21.00
C GLU A 179 2.84 -7.80 19.66
N ASP A 180 1.54 -8.10 19.57
CA ASP A 180 0.90 -8.53 18.34
C ASP A 180 -0.46 -7.83 18.27
N GLU A 181 -0.80 -7.36 17.09
CA GLU A 181 -1.99 -6.56 16.86
C GLU A 181 -2.68 -6.99 15.57
N PHE A 182 -3.98 -6.73 15.50
CA PHE A 182 -4.71 -6.94 14.26
C PHE A 182 -4.29 -5.87 13.26
N ALA A 183 -3.77 -6.30 12.12
CA ALA A 183 -3.30 -5.42 11.07
C ALA A 183 -3.27 -6.16 9.73
N ARG A 184 -3.39 -5.43 8.61
CA ARG A 184 -3.15 -5.99 7.29
C ARG A 184 -1.73 -6.59 7.24
N ARG A 185 -1.57 -7.77 6.65
CA ARG A 185 -0.26 -8.45 6.56
C ARG A 185 0.11 -8.66 5.10
N SER A 186 1.33 -8.29 4.74
CA SER A 186 1.92 -8.60 3.44
C SER A 186 3.01 -9.65 3.64
N VAL A 187 3.07 -10.66 2.77
CA VAL A 187 4.01 -11.77 2.90
C VAL A 187 4.62 -12.08 1.55
N VAL A 188 5.92 -12.37 1.52
CA VAL A 188 6.56 -13.03 0.38
C VAL A 188 6.94 -14.45 0.78
N ALA A 189 6.70 -15.39 -0.12
CA ALA A 189 7.04 -16.78 0.05
C ALA A 189 7.70 -17.36 -1.20
N THR A 190 8.41 -18.46 -0.98
CA THR A 190 9.06 -19.24 -2.04
C THR A 190 8.46 -20.62 -2.05
N THR A 191 8.37 -21.22 -3.24
CA THR A 191 7.88 -22.58 -3.42
C THR A 191 9.03 -23.55 -3.65
N VAL A 192 8.73 -24.84 -3.57
CA VAL A 192 9.69 -25.91 -3.92
C VAL A 192 10.11 -25.89 -5.40
N THR A 193 9.33 -25.23 -6.27
CA THR A 193 9.59 -25.11 -7.71
C THR A 193 10.26 -23.79 -8.10
N ASN A 194 10.89 -23.07 -7.16
CA ASN A 194 11.55 -21.78 -7.39
C ASN A 194 10.61 -20.62 -7.79
N ALA A 195 9.28 -20.80 -7.70
CA ALA A 195 8.33 -19.71 -7.89
C ALA A 195 8.21 -18.84 -6.63
N VAL A 196 7.83 -17.57 -6.82
CA VAL A 196 7.57 -16.61 -5.75
C VAL A 196 6.08 -16.42 -5.57
N LEU A 197 5.64 -16.35 -4.32
CA LEU A 197 4.27 -16.03 -3.95
C LEU A 197 4.26 -14.76 -3.14
N PHE A 198 3.36 -13.85 -3.48
CA PHE A 198 3.06 -12.71 -2.64
C PHE A 198 1.65 -12.86 -2.11
N PHE A 199 1.45 -12.48 -0.85
CA PHE A 199 0.16 -12.52 -0.19
C PHE A 199 -0.16 -11.19 0.44
N VAL A 200 -1.45 -10.88 0.50
CA VAL A 200 -2.02 -9.90 1.42
C VAL A 200 -3.15 -10.56 2.21
N LEU A 201 -3.11 -10.40 3.53
CA LEU A 201 -4.14 -10.89 4.45
C LEU A 201 -4.82 -9.69 5.11
N TYR A 202 -6.14 -9.65 5.03
CA TYR A 202 -6.95 -8.56 5.59
C TYR A 202 -8.29 -9.07 6.12
N ASP A 203 -8.92 -8.28 6.99
CA ASP A 203 -10.26 -8.53 7.51
C ASP A 203 -11.29 -8.16 6.44
N ARG A 204 -12.26 -9.06 6.18
CA ARG A 204 -13.26 -8.88 5.11
C ARG A 204 -14.20 -7.71 5.35
N GLU A 205 -14.51 -7.43 6.61
CA GLU A 205 -15.43 -6.35 6.99
C GLU A 205 -14.69 -5.02 7.07
N ASN A 206 -13.40 -5.05 7.42
CA ASN A 206 -12.54 -3.88 7.43
C ASN A 206 -11.19 -4.17 6.75
N PRO A 207 -11.03 -3.83 5.44
CA PRO A 207 -9.82 -4.17 4.71
C PRO A 207 -8.56 -3.45 5.21
N TYR A 208 -8.67 -2.43 6.07
CA TYR A 208 -7.53 -1.78 6.72
C TYR A 208 -7.00 -2.56 7.93
N GLN A 209 -7.74 -3.57 8.37
CA GLN A 209 -7.38 -4.49 9.44
C GLN A 209 -7.00 -5.85 8.84
N GLY A 210 -6.51 -6.75 9.69
CA GLY A 210 -6.16 -8.11 9.30
C GLY A 210 -5.90 -8.99 10.51
N PRO A 211 -5.29 -10.16 10.30
CA PRO A 211 -4.99 -11.10 11.38
C PRO A 211 -3.84 -10.61 12.27
N LEU A 212 -3.72 -11.23 13.44
CA LEU A 212 -2.49 -11.17 14.23
C LEU A 212 -1.36 -11.79 13.40
N LEU A 213 -0.14 -11.27 13.57
CA LEU A 213 1.02 -11.80 12.86
C LEU A 213 1.30 -13.27 13.27
N SER A 214 1.07 -13.60 14.53
CA SER A 214 1.17 -14.98 15.06
C SER A 214 0.17 -15.96 14.43
N GLU A 215 -0.93 -15.49 13.85
CA GLU A 215 -1.92 -16.32 13.16
C GLU A 215 -1.54 -16.63 11.71
N VAL A 216 -0.72 -15.78 11.08
CA VAL A 216 -0.37 -15.89 9.65
C VAL A 216 0.19 -17.27 9.27
N PRO A 217 1.11 -17.90 10.05
CA PRO A 217 1.58 -19.24 9.71
C PRO A 217 0.47 -20.29 9.64
N PHE A 218 -0.52 -20.21 10.54
CA PHE A 218 -1.69 -21.09 10.53
C PHE A 218 -2.59 -20.81 9.33
N LEU A 219 -2.87 -19.53 9.05
CA LEU A 219 -3.72 -19.12 7.93
C LEU A 219 -3.15 -19.58 6.58
N LEU A 220 -1.84 -19.40 6.38
CA LEU A 220 -1.14 -19.92 5.20
C LEU A 220 -1.19 -21.46 5.13
N THR A 221 -1.10 -22.15 6.28
CA THR A 221 -1.27 -23.61 6.32
C THR A 221 -2.67 -24.03 5.86
N GLN A 222 -3.72 -23.30 6.23
CA GLN A 222 -5.08 -23.60 5.76
C GLN A 222 -5.24 -23.30 4.27
N TRP A 223 -4.67 -22.20 3.80
CA TRP A 223 -4.63 -21.86 2.38
C TRP A 223 -3.97 -22.96 1.53
N GLN A 224 -2.82 -23.51 1.97
CA GLN A 224 -2.14 -24.60 1.26
C GLN A 224 -3.00 -25.85 1.12
N LYS A 225 -3.89 -26.15 2.08
CA LYS A 225 -4.79 -27.31 1.99
C LYS A 225 -5.87 -27.13 0.91
N GLN A 226 -6.13 -25.89 0.50
CA GLN A 226 -7.17 -25.54 -0.47
C GLN A 226 -6.58 -25.21 -1.85
N THR A 227 -5.26 -25.16 -1.97
CA THR A 227 -4.55 -24.91 -3.22
C THR A 227 -3.57 -26.05 -3.51
N THR A 228 -3.05 -26.11 -4.73
CA THR A 228 -2.01 -27.08 -5.11
C THR A 228 -0.60 -26.52 -4.92
N GLN A 229 -0.45 -25.38 -4.24
CA GLN A 229 0.81 -24.68 -4.10
C GLN A 229 1.44 -24.95 -2.74
N GLU A 230 2.72 -25.29 -2.74
CA GLU A 230 3.48 -25.62 -1.54
C GLU A 230 4.51 -24.51 -1.24
N VAL A 231 4.33 -23.85 -0.10
CA VAL A 231 5.26 -22.89 0.48
C VAL A 231 6.43 -23.65 1.10
N ARG A 232 7.64 -23.38 0.61
CA ARG A 232 8.89 -23.83 1.22
C ARG A 232 9.28 -22.88 2.35
N ASP A 233 9.40 -21.59 2.05
CA ASP A 233 9.76 -20.57 3.03
C ASP A 233 8.86 -19.36 2.84
N ALA A 234 8.56 -18.64 3.92
CA ALA A 234 7.76 -17.41 3.87
C ALA A 234 8.27 -16.43 4.92
N ILE A 235 8.16 -15.14 4.61
CA ILE A 235 8.62 -14.07 5.47
C ILE A 235 7.67 -12.88 5.39
N ASN A 236 7.44 -12.25 6.55
CA ASN A 236 6.60 -11.08 6.65
C ASN A 236 7.27 -9.86 6.01
N LEU A 237 6.46 -9.04 5.32
CA LEU A 237 6.82 -7.74 4.75
C LEU A 237 6.26 -6.61 5.64
N ASP A 238 6.42 -5.36 5.22
CA ASP A 238 5.83 -4.24 5.97
C ASP A 238 4.29 -4.36 6.00
N GLY A 239 3.71 -4.07 7.16
CA GLY A 239 2.32 -4.38 7.49
C GLY A 239 1.45 -3.15 7.69
N GLY A 240 0.22 -3.40 8.15
CA GLY A 240 -0.68 -2.39 8.68
C GLY A 240 -0.94 -1.26 7.70
N SER A 241 -0.67 -0.03 8.13
CA SER A 241 -0.96 1.18 7.34
C SER A 241 -0.06 1.31 6.10
N ALA A 242 1.10 0.68 6.06
CA ALA A 242 2.02 0.70 4.92
C ALA A 242 1.74 -0.43 3.91
N SER A 243 0.78 -1.31 4.20
CA SER A 243 0.47 -2.42 3.29
C SER A 243 -0.24 -1.92 2.03
N ALA A 244 0.39 -2.17 0.89
CA ALA A 244 -0.14 -1.87 -0.44
C ALA A 244 -0.24 -3.13 -1.29
N TRP A 245 -1.29 -3.24 -2.09
CA TRP A 245 -1.51 -4.37 -2.98
C TRP A 245 -2.20 -3.93 -4.27
N TYR A 246 -1.73 -4.44 -5.39
CA TYR A 246 -2.43 -4.42 -6.66
C TYR A 246 -2.24 -5.74 -7.39
N SER A 247 -3.34 -6.28 -7.90
CA SER A 247 -3.29 -7.41 -8.85
C SER A 247 -4.59 -7.43 -9.65
N GLU A 248 -4.46 -7.47 -10.97
CA GLU A 248 -5.59 -7.60 -11.92
C GLU A 248 -6.80 -6.68 -11.61
N GLY A 249 -6.55 -5.41 -11.30
CA GLY A 249 -7.60 -4.41 -11.03
C GLY A 249 -8.11 -4.35 -9.59
N PHE A 250 -7.74 -5.31 -8.73
CA PHE A 250 -7.99 -5.22 -7.29
C PHE A 250 -6.89 -4.41 -6.60
N PHE A 251 -7.28 -3.45 -5.76
CA PHE A 251 -6.35 -2.53 -5.10
C PHE A 251 -6.62 -2.44 -3.60
N LEU A 252 -5.58 -2.56 -2.79
CA LEU A 252 -5.59 -2.17 -1.39
C LEU A 252 -4.58 -1.05 -1.19
N GLN A 253 -5.09 0.15 -0.95
CA GLN A 253 -4.26 1.33 -0.78
C GLN A 253 -3.67 1.36 0.64
N GLU A 254 -2.42 1.77 0.71
CA GLU A 254 -1.72 2.19 1.91
C GLU A 254 -2.33 3.47 2.51
N LEU A 255 -2.24 3.63 3.83
CA LEU A 255 -2.59 4.84 4.55
C LEU A 255 -1.36 5.68 4.92
N THR A 256 -0.18 5.06 4.93
CA THR A 256 1.11 5.71 5.21
C THR A 256 2.08 5.47 4.07
N ALA A 257 3.17 6.25 4.03
CA ALA A 257 4.22 6.04 3.05
C ALA A 257 4.78 4.61 3.09
N VAL A 258 5.19 4.12 1.91
CA VAL A 258 5.76 2.79 1.73
C VAL A 258 7.23 2.93 1.35
N GLY A 259 8.12 2.19 2.01
CA GLY A 259 9.56 2.31 1.77
C GLY A 259 10.04 1.71 0.45
N SER A 260 9.40 0.64 -0.03
CA SER A 260 9.76 -0.03 -1.29
C SER A 260 8.58 -0.85 -1.83
N PHE A 261 8.64 -1.24 -3.10
CA PHE A 261 7.62 -2.08 -3.74
C PHE A 261 8.24 -3.26 -4.46
N PHE A 262 7.65 -4.43 -4.32
CA PHE A 262 7.82 -5.48 -5.33
C PHE A 262 6.85 -5.22 -6.48
N CYS A 263 7.38 -5.23 -7.69
CA CYS A 263 6.66 -4.99 -8.93
C CYS A 263 6.92 -6.16 -9.87
N VAL A 264 5.86 -6.77 -10.39
CA VAL A 264 5.96 -7.79 -11.44
C VAL A 264 5.85 -7.10 -12.79
N LEU A 265 6.89 -7.21 -13.61
CA LEU A 265 6.95 -6.63 -14.94
C LEU A 265 6.30 -7.56 -15.98
N GLN A 266 5.92 -6.98 -17.13
CA GLN A 266 5.39 -7.71 -18.29
C GLN A 266 6.41 -8.63 -18.95
#